data_AF-A0A7R8WMB5-F1
#
_entry.id   AF-A0A7R8WMB5-F1
#
_cell.length_a   1.000
_cell.length_b   1.000
_cell.length_c   1.000
_cell.angle_alpha   90.00
_cell.angle_beta   90.00
_cell.angle_gamma   90.00
#
_symmetry.space_group_name_H-M   'P 1'
#
loop_
_entity.id
_entity.type
_entity.pdbx_description
1 polymer ?
#
loop_
_entity_poly.entity_id
_entity_poly.type
_entity_poly.pdbx_seq_one_letter_code
_entity_poly.pdbx_strand_id
1 'polypeptide(L)'
;MMYFHSYKNPGLVLDILPDLRLLNTMAVRAKNAGMIIVGGGVVKHHICNANLMRNGANFSVFLNTANEFDGSDSGARPDEAISWGKIRMDAQPVKVYAEASLIFPLLVAETFARAFHEKKKSPSSAD
;
A
#
# COMPACT_ATOMS: atom_id res chain seq x y z
N MET A 1 24.02 13.34 5.81
CA MET A 1 23.32 12.40 6.71
C MET A 1 22.98 13.10 8.01
N MET A 2 21.77 12.89 8.53
CA MET A 2 21.24 13.63 9.69
C MET A 2 22.13 13.55 10.92
N TYR A 3 22.75 12.38 11.15
CA TYR A 3 23.69 12.17 12.25
C TYR A 3 24.89 13.13 12.21
N PHE A 4 25.62 13.23 11.10
CA PHE A 4 26.74 14.16 11.01
C PHE A 4 26.30 15.63 10.94
N HIS A 5 25.10 15.88 10.42
CA HIS A 5 24.53 17.22 10.35
C HIS A 5 24.21 17.77 11.74
N SER A 6 23.70 16.95 12.66
CA SER A 6 23.31 17.40 14.00
C SER A 6 24.48 17.95 14.83
N TYR A 7 25.71 17.47 14.61
CA TYR A 7 26.91 18.00 15.26
C TYR A 7 27.38 19.35 14.69
N LYS A 8 27.12 19.61 13.40
CA LYS A 8 27.57 20.84 12.72
C LYS A 8 26.52 21.95 12.74
N ASN A 9 25.25 21.56 12.61
CA ASN A 9 24.08 22.44 12.58
C ASN A 9 22.96 21.75 13.38
N PRO A 10 22.94 21.88 14.72
CA PRO A 10 21.87 21.32 15.54
C PRO A 10 20.55 22.04 15.25
N GLY A 11 19.42 21.34 15.42
CA GLY A 11 18.08 21.93 15.33
C GLY A 11 17.09 21.20 14.43
N LEU A 12 17.54 20.23 13.61
CA LEU A 12 16.63 19.38 12.85
C LEU A 12 15.84 18.46 13.79
N VAL A 13 14.52 18.60 13.80
CA VAL A 13 13.57 17.72 14.51
C VAL A 13 12.68 17.03 13.48
N LEU A 14 12.53 15.71 13.61
CA LEU A 14 11.62 14.92 12.80
C LEU A 14 10.45 14.45 13.67
N ASP A 15 9.30 15.08 13.51
CA ASP A 15 8.04 14.66 14.12
C ASP A 15 7.24 13.80 13.14
N ILE A 16 6.87 12.60 13.56
CA ILE A 16 6.13 11.62 12.75
C ILE A 16 4.60 11.75 12.92
N LEU A 17 4.12 12.50 13.92
CA LEU A 17 2.69 12.62 14.19
C LEU A 17 1.92 13.35 13.08
N PRO A 18 2.44 14.43 12.45
CA PRO A 18 1.77 15.07 11.31
C PRO A 18 1.55 14.11 10.15
N ASP A 19 2.55 13.30 9.80
CA ASP A 19 2.46 12.31 8.73
C ASP A 19 1.43 11.23 9.03
N LEU A 20 1.42 10.70 10.26
CA LEU A 20 0.43 9.73 10.70
C LEU A 20 -1.00 10.29 10.59
N ARG A 21 -1.21 11.55 10.99
CA ARG A 21 -2.50 12.22 10.88
C ARG A 21 -2.92 12.42 9.43
N LEU A 22 -2.00 12.83 8.56
CA LEU A 22 -2.26 13.04 7.13
C LEU A 22 -2.65 11.73 6.45
N LEU A 23 -1.89 10.65 6.68
CA LEU A 23 -2.18 9.35 6.09
C LEU A 23 -3.53 8.79 6.54
N ASN A 24 -3.80 8.78 7.85
CA ASN A 24 -5.07 8.28 8.37
C ASN A 24 -6.26 9.11 7.89
N THR A 25 -6.12 10.45 7.88
CA THR A 25 -7.17 11.35 7.38
C THR A 25 -7.44 11.14 5.88
N MET A 26 -6.39 10.89 5.09
CA MET A 26 -6.51 10.56 3.67
C MET A 26 -7.34 9.28 3.47
N ALA A 27 -7.05 8.23 4.24
CA ALA A 27 -7.80 6.98 4.17
C ALA A 27 -9.28 7.15 4.60
N VAL A 28 -9.53 7.84 5.72
CA VAL A 28 -10.90 8.08 6.23
C VAL A 28 -11.76 8.85 5.23
N ARG A 29 -11.18 9.83 4.52
CA ARG A 29 -11.93 10.66 3.57
C ARG A 29 -12.13 9.99 2.20
N ALA A 30 -11.45 8.88 1.92
CA ALA A 30 -11.55 8.20 0.63
C ALA A 30 -12.86 7.44 0.47
N LYS A 31 -13.62 7.73 -0.60
CA LYS A 31 -14.84 7.00 -0.96
C LYS A 31 -14.54 5.51 -1.19
N ASN A 32 -13.50 5.23 -1.97
CA ASN A 32 -12.96 3.90 -2.21
C ASN A 32 -11.45 3.92 -1.99
N ALA A 33 -10.89 2.86 -1.41
CA ALA A 33 -9.46 2.72 -1.20
C ALA A 33 -8.96 1.38 -1.76
N GLY A 34 -7.88 1.45 -2.54
CA GLY A 34 -7.16 0.28 -3.04
C GLY A 34 -5.73 0.27 -2.54
N MET A 35 -5.22 -0.90 -2.17
CA MET A 35 -3.86 -1.10 -1.69
C MET A 35 -3.10 -2.00 -2.67
N ILE A 36 -1.93 -1.56 -3.13
CA ILE A 36 -0.95 -2.41 -3.81
C ILE A 36 0.32 -2.31 -2.98
N ILE A 37 0.68 -3.38 -2.29
CA ILE A 37 1.80 -3.40 -1.34
C ILE A 37 2.89 -4.32 -1.89
N VAL A 38 4.06 -3.74 -2.11
CA VAL A 38 5.27 -4.45 -2.55
C VAL A 38 6.17 -4.68 -1.35
N GLY A 39 6.38 -5.94 -0.98
CA GLY A 39 7.13 -6.34 0.21
C GLY A 39 6.27 -6.48 1.47
N GLY A 40 6.90 -6.25 2.63
CA GLY A 40 6.31 -6.43 3.96
C GLY A 40 6.78 -5.36 4.95
N GLY A 41 6.77 -5.67 6.24
CA GLY A 41 7.29 -4.80 7.30
C GLY A 41 6.45 -3.53 7.53
N VAL A 42 7.13 -2.44 7.88
CA VAL A 42 6.48 -1.17 8.28
C VAL A 42 5.57 -0.64 7.18
N VAL A 43 5.98 -0.71 5.91
CA VAL A 43 5.18 -0.20 4.79
C VAL A 43 3.84 -0.92 4.66
N LYS A 44 3.84 -2.26 4.81
CA LYS A 44 2.61 -3.06 4.79
C LYS A 44 1.70 -2.66 5.94
N HIS A 45 2.22 -2.71 7.16
CA HIS A 45 1.40 -2.47 8.34
C HIS A 45 0.86 -1.04 8.37
N HIS A 46 1.66 -0.04 8.01
CA HIS A 46 1.27 1.36 8.10
C HIS A 46 0.14 1.71 7.12
N ILE A 47 0.19 1.21 5.88
CA ILE A 47 -0.87 1.40 4.88
C ILE A 47 -2.16 0.67 5.30
N CYS A 48 -2.05 -0.58 5.75
CA CYS A 48 -3.20 -1.35 6.23
C CYS A 48 -3.85 -0.70 7.48
N ASN A 49 -3.04 -0.18 8.41
CA ASN A 49 -3.53 0.47 9.62
C ASN A 49 -4.20 1.82 9.33
N ALA A 50 -3.78 2.55 8.30
CA ALA A 50 -4.52 3.72 7.86
C ALA A 50 -5.91 3.34 7.33
N ASN A 51 -6.01 2.22 6.61
CA ASN A 51 -7.29 1.71 6.10
C ASN A 51 -8.18 1.07 7.18
N LEU A 52 -7.63 0.70 8.34
CA LEU A 52 -8.44 0.33 9.51
C LEU A 52 -9.38 1.48 9.93
N MET A 53 -8.91 2.72 9.86
CA MET A 53 -9.67 3.90 10.27
C MET A 53 -10.92 4.16 9.41
N ARG A 54 -11.01 3.53 8.23
CA ARG A 54 -12.17 3.58 7.33
C ARG A 54 -12.96 2.27 7.26
N ASN A 55 -12.77 1.36 8.24
CA ASN A 55 -13.34 0.01 8.26
C ASN A 55 -12.92 -0.86 7.06
N GLY A 56 -11.66 -0.71 6.64
CA GLY A 56 -11.00 -1.59 5.69
C GLY A 56 -10.90 -1.03 4.27
N ALA A 57 -9.88 -1.48 3.53
CA ALA A 57 -9.74 -1.19 2.11
C ALA A 57 -10.71 -2.00 1.24
N ASN A 58 -11.12 -1.44 0.09
CA ASN A 58 -11.99 -2.10 -0.89
C ASN A 58 -11.25 -3.10 -1.78
N PHE A 59 -9.99 -2.80 -2.11
CA PHE A 59 -9.14 -3.63 -2.96
C PHE A 59 -7.77 -3.79 -2.32
N SER A 60 -7.17 -4.98 -2.45
CA SER A 60 -5.86 -5.25 -1.88
C SER A 60 -5.08 -6.26 -2.70
N VAL A 61 -3.86 -5.91 -3.08
CA VAL A 61 -2.88 -6.80 -3.74
C VAL A 61 -1.58 -6.74 -2.95
N PHE A 62 -1.13 -7.90 -2.46
CA PHE A 62 0.16 -8.05 -1.78
C PHE A 62 1.14 -8.80 -2.67
N LEU A 63 2.32 -8.23 -2.87
CA LEU A 63 3.42 -8.84 -3.64
C LEU A 63 4.60 -9.04 -2.69
N ASN A 64 4.79 -10.24 -2.14
CA ASN A 64 5.92 -10.50 -1.25
C ASN A 64 6.32 -11.98 -1.22
N THR A 65 7.50 -12.24 -0.66
CA THR A 65 8.09 -13.58 -0.52
C THR A 65 7.92 -14.15 0.90
N ALA A 66 7.26 -13.42 1.80
CA ALA A 66 7.15 -13.78 3.20
C ALA A 66 6.06 -14.84 3.43
N ASN A 67 6.34 -15.78 4.34
CA ASN A 67 5.48 -16.91 4.65
C ASN A 67 4.80 -16.74 6.01
N GLU A 68 3.65 -17.38 6.18
CA GLU A 68 2.82 -17.22 7.39
C GLU A 68 3.35 -17.95 8.63
N PHE A 69 4.24 -18.93 8.47
CA PHE A 69 4.64 -19.85 9.56
C PHE A 69 5.34 -19.16 10.73
N ASP A 70 5.93 -17.98 10.51
CA ASP A 70 6.64 -17.21 11.53
C ASP A 70 5.72 -16.24 12.31
N GLY A 71 4.44 -16.16 11.95
CA GLY A 71 3.46 -15.27 12.57
C GLY A 71 3.75 -13.78 12.37
N SER A 72 4.60 -13.43 11.39
CA SER A 72 4.94 -12.02 11.11
C SER A 72 3.83 -11.30 10.35
N ASP A 73 3.66 -10.00 10.59
CA ASP A 73 2.76 -9.18 9.75
C ASP A 73 3.21 -9.24 8.28
N SER A 74 4.52 -9.28 8.00
CA SER A 74 5.04 -9.41 6.63
C SER A 74 4.50 -10.66 5.91
N GLY A 75 4.47 -11.79 6.61
CA GLY A 75 4.05 -13.09 6.10
C GLY A 75 2.54 -13.33 6.13
N ALA A 76 1.79 -12.54 6.90
CA ALA A 76 0.35 -12.66 7.08
C ALA A 76 -0.43 -12.80 5.77
N ARG A 77 -1.42 -13.69 5.76
CA ARG A 77 -2.40 -13.81 4.67
C ARG A 77 -3.33 -12.59 4.65
N PRO A 78 -3.91 -12.23 3.50
CA PRO A 78 -4.89 -11.14 3.46
C PRO A 78 -6.09 -11.36 4.38
N ASP A 79 -6.48 -12.62 4.63
CA ASP A 79 -7.57 -12.97 5.55
C ASP A 79 -7.30 -12.53 6.99
N GLU A 80 -6.03 -12.48 7.41
CA GLU A 80 -5.68 -11.90 8.71
C GLU A 80 -5.95 -10.40 8.72
N ALA A 81 -5.63 -9.68 7.65
CA ALA A 81 -5.97 -8.26 7.57
C ALA A 81 -7.50 -8.01 7.52
N ILE A 82 -8.29 -8.97 7.03
CA ILE A 82 -9.76 -8.93 7.13
C ILE A 82 -10.22 -9.07 8.58
N SER A 83 -9.63 -9.99 9.36
CA SER A 83 -10.04 -10.21 10.77
C SER A 83 -9.86 -8.97 11.64
N TRP A 84 -8.86 -8.14 11.33
CA TRP A 84 -8.63 -6.86 11.99
C TRP A 84 -9.50 -5.71 11.48
N GLY A 85 -10.20 -5.88 10.35
CA GLY A 85 -10.91 -4.78 9.67
C GLY A 85 -10.00 -3.83 8.88
N LYS A 86 -8.75 -4.24 8.60
CA LYS A 86 -7.81 -3.49 7.74
C LYS A 86 -8.16 -3.67 6.24
N ILE A 87 -8.78 -4.79 5.90
CA ILE A 87 -9.42 -5.07 4.60
C ILE A 87 -10.90 -5.34 4.87
N ARG A 88 -11.79 -4.90 3.97
CA ARG A 88 -13.23 -5.14 4.13
C ARG A 88 -13.57 -6.62 3.92
N MET A 89 -14.63 -7.09 4.57
CA MET A 89 -15.12 -8.46 4.42
C MET A 89 -15.65 -8.78 3.01
N ASP A 90 -16.12 -7.77 2.27
CA ASP A 90 -16.61 -7.89 0.90
C ASP A 90 -15.52 -7.72 -0.17
N ALA A 91 -14.27 -7.49 0.24
CA ALA A 91 -13.15 -7.34 -0.68
C ALA A 91 -12.69 -8.68 -1.27
N GLN A 92 -12.04 -8.62 -2.43
CA GLN A 92 -11.38 -9.77 -3.06
C GLN A 92 -9.86 -9.57 -3.04
N PRO A 93 -9.20 -9.75 -1.90
CA PRO A 93 -7.77 -9.51 -1.81
C PRO A 93 -6.95 -10.66 -2.44
N VAL A 94 -5.79 -10.31 -3.00
CA VAL A 94 -4.88 -11.29 -3.60
C VAL A 94 -3.47 -11.12 -3.02
N LYS A 95 -2.82 -12.23 -2.67
CA LYS A 95 -1.39 -12.27 -2.33
C LYS A 95 -0.66 -13.12 -3.36
N VAL A 96 0.37 -12.54 -3.99
CA VAL A 96 1.25 -13.22 -4.91
C VAL A 96 2.56 -13.53 -4.18
N TYR A 97 2.84 -14.82 -4.02
CA TYR A 97 4.08 -15.32 -3.42
C TYR A 97 5.18 -15.36 -4.46
N ALA A 98 5.77 -14.21 -4.76
CA ALA A 98 6.91 -14.10 -5.67
C ALA A 98 7.71 -12.81 -5.39
N GLU A 99 8.92 -12.78 -5.94
CA GLU A 99 9.82 -11.65 -5.82
C GLU A 99 9.34 -10.49 -6.72
N ALA A 100 9.38 -9.27 -6.18
CA ALA A 100 8.73 -8.12 -6.78
C ALA A 100 9.38 -7.67 -8.09
N SER A 101 10.71 -7.76 -8.22
CA SER A 101 11.40 -7.36 -9.45
C SER A 101 10.98 -8.20 -10.66
N LEU A 102 10.56 -9.45 -10.44
CA LEU A 102 10.01 -10.31 -11.49
C LEU A 102 8.57 -9.92 -11.87
N ILE A 103 7.68 -9.78 -10.88
CA ILE A 103 6.23 -9.70 -11.14
C ILE A 103 5.69 -8.28 -11.26
N PHE A 104 6.30 -7.30 -10.60
CA PHE A 104 5.79 -5.93 -10.57
C PHE A 104 5.85 -5.25 -11.95
N PRO A 105 6.92 -5.43 -12.76
CA PRO A 105 6.93 -4.91 -14.13
C PRO A 105 5.82 -5.49 -15.00
N LEU A 106 5.52 -6.79 -14.86
CA LEU A 106 4.45 -7.46 -15.60
C LEU A 106 3.07 -6.95 -15.16
N LEU A 107 2.85 -6.79 -13.85
CA LEU A 107 1.62 -6.20 -13.32
C LEU A 107 1.40 -4.80 -13.89
N VAL A 108 2.44 -3.96 -13.90
CA VAL A 108 2.36 -2.60 -14.46
C VAL A 108 2.07 -2.62 -15.95
N ALA A 109 2.71 -3.50 -16.71
CA ALA A 109 2.52 -3.64 -18.16
C ALA A 109 1.05 -3.97 -18.51
N GLU A 110 0.46 -4.95 -17.83
CA GLU A 110 -0.89 -5.43 -18.12
C GLU A 110 -2.02 -4.61 -17.49
N THR A 111 -1.71 -3.70 -16.56
CA THR A 111 -2.71 -2.85 -15.89
C THR A 111 -2.52 -1.37 -16.20
N PHE A 112 -1.57 -0.71 -15.53
CA PHE A 112 -1.38 0.74 -15.61
C PHE A 112 -0.92 1.20 -17.00
N ALA A 113 0.08 0.54 -17.59
CA ALA A 113 0.61 0.91 -18.90
C ALA A 113 -0.43 0.66 -20.00
N ARG A 114 -1.10 -0.49 -19.98
CA ARG A 114 -2.21 -0.80 -20.87
C ARG A 114 -3.32 0.25 -20.80
N ALA A 115 -3.82 0.56 -19.60
CA ALA A 115 -4.87 1.57 -19.41
C ALA A 115 -4.45 2.97 -19.89
N PHE A 116 -3.17 3.34 -19.71
CA PHE A 116 -2.63 4.60 -20.22
C PHE A 116 -2.64 4.65 -21.75
N HIS A 117 -2.17 3.58 -22.41
CA HIS A 117 -2.12 3.52 -23.87
C HIS A 117 -3.50 3.40 -24.52
N GLU A 118 -4.45 2.70 -23.90
CA GLU A 118 -5.84 2.63 -24.36
C GLU A 118 -6.49 4.02 -24.34
N LYS A 119 -6.36 4.78 -23.24
CA LYS A 119 -6.86 6.16 -23.15
C LYS A 119 -6.27 7.09 -24.21
N LYS A 120 -4.98 6.93 -24.53
CA LYS A 120 -4.31 7.76 -25.55
C LYS A 120 -4.77 7.43 -26.97
N LYS A 121 -5.17 6.19 -27.23
CA LYS A 121 -5.71 5.75 -28.53
C LYS A 121 -7.15 6.21 -28.78
N SER A 122 -7.88 6.61 -27.74
CA SER A 122 -9.25 7.14 -27.84
C SER A 122 -9.32 8.66 -27.58
N PRO A 123 -8.76 9.54 -28.44
CA PRO A 123 -8.87 10.99 -28.24
C PRO A 123 -10.21 11.59 -28.73
N SER A 124 -11.19 10.78 -29.18
CA SER A 124 -12.43 11.29 -29.81
C SER A 124 -13.70 10.65 -29.26
N SER A 125 -14.18 11.15 -28.13
CA SER A 125 -15.62 11.21 -27.77
C SER A 125 -15.78 11.91 -26.41
N ALA A 126 -15.50 13.20 -26.38
CA ALA A 126 -16.02 14.09 -25.36
C ALA A 126 -16.18 15.46 -26.03
N ASP A 127 -17.43 15.74 -26.41
CA ASP A 127 -17.96 17.06 -26.71
C ASP A 127 -17.69 18.05 -25.57
#